data_AF-A0A6P0SYT6-F1
#
_entry.id   AF-A0A6P0SYT6-F1
#
_cell.length_a   1.000
_cell.length_b   1.000
_cell.length_c   1.000
_cell.angle_alpha   90.00
_cell.angle_beta   90.00
_cell.angle_gamma   90.00
#
_symmetry.space_group_name_H-M   'P 1'
#
loop_
_entity.id
_entity.type
_entity.pdbx_description
1 polymer ?
#
loop_
_entity_poly.entity_id
_entity_poly.type
_entity_poly.pdbx_seq_one_letter_code
_entity_poly.pdbx_strand_id
1 'polypeptide(L)'
;TGKKGLVVIVDNLDRVDSIQKPFGRLQPEYLFADRGAQLRGLNCHVVYTIPLSLRFSNDFGMVTERFMSDPKVLPMVPVQLRNGSKHEPGMALLRQMVLARAFPDLEPNQRLTKITAIFDSAETLDRLCGASGGHVRNLLRFLREWIMEEGKLPLSSHVLESMIRAQRHKLVLAITDDEWDLLRKVAKDKKVTGDDGYQILIRSRFVYEYYDQEEPWFDVNPILAEAKELQP
;
A
#
# COMPACT_ATOMS: atom_id res chain seq x y z
N THR A 1 -35.81 -17.36 -13.38
CA THR A 1 -35.07 -18.31 -12.50
C THR A 1 -33.76 -18.64 -13.17
N GLY A 2 -32.59 -18.48 -12.54
CA GLY A 2 -31.37 -18.74 -13.33
C GLY A 2 -29.99 -18.78 -12.71
N LYS A 3 -29.70 -18.18 -11.55
CA LYS A 3 -28.34 -18.29 -10.97
C LYS A 3 -28.39 -18.42 -9.45
N LYS A 4 -28.48 -19.66 -8.95
CA LYS A 4 -28.19 -19.96 -7.53
C LYS A 4 -26.67 -19.85 -7.35
N GLY A 5 -26.22 -19.13 -6.32
CA GLY A 5 -24.78 -18.97 -6.02
C GLY A 5 -24.02 -17.94 -6.86
N LEU A 6 -24.72 -17.00 -7.51
CA LEU A 6 -24.05 -15.89 -8.20
C LEU A 6 -23.31 -15.00 -7.19
N VAL A 7 -22.02 -14.76 -7.44
CA VAL A 7 -21.22 -13.75 -6.76
C VAL A 7 -20.88 -12.65 -7.76
N VAL A 8 -21.20 -11.40 -7.43
CA VAL A 8 -20.85 -10.21 -8.21
C VAL A 8 -19.72 -9.47 -7.49
N ILE A 9 -18.63 -9.20 -8.19
CA ILE A 9 -17.53 -8.37 -7.67
C ILE A 9 -17.61 -7.03 -8.39
N VAL A 10 -17.83 -5.97 -7.63
CA VAL A 10 -17.85 -4.60 -8.13
C VAL A 10 -16.56 -3.93 -7.67
N ASP A 11 -15.60 -3.94 -8.59
CA ASP A 11 -14.26 -3.37 -8.38
C ASP A 11 -14.20 -1.88 -8.74
N ASN A 12 -13.11 -1.22 -8.34
CA ASN A 12 -12.78 0.20 -8.55
C ASN A 12 -13.70 1.23 -7.85
N LEU A 13 -14.66 0.84 -7.02
CA LEU A 13 -15.41 1.81 -6.24
C LEU A 13 -14.58 2.43 -5.10
N ASP A 14 -13.44 1.84 -4.75
CA ASP A 14 -12.39 2.44 -3.91
C ASP A 14 -11.76 3.71 -4.51
N ARG A 15 -11.95 3.94 -5.81
CA ARG A 15 -11.42 5.09 -6.56
C ARG A 15 -12.45 6.19 -6.78
N VAL A 16 -13.61 6.11 -6.14
CA VAL A 16 -14.62 7.16 -6.21
C VAL A 16 -14.05 8.42 -5.59
N ASP A 17 -14.05 9.51 -6.36
CA ASP A 17 -13.54 10.80 -5.89
C ASP A 17 -14.33 11.29 -4.67
N SER A 18 -13.59 11.81 -3.69
CA SER A 18 -14.17 12.41 -2.49
C SER A 18 -14.63 13.85 -2.77
N ILE A 19 -15.64 13.97 -3.63
CA ILE A 19 -16.24 15.26 -4.00
C ILE A 19 -17.39 15.54 -3.05
N GLN A 20 -17.41 16.75 -2.48
CA GLN A 20 -18.55 17.21 -1.70
C GLN A 20 -19.76 17.44 -2.63
N LYS A 21 -20.88 16.80 -2.32
CA LYS A 21 -22.14 16.97 -3.03
C LYS A 21 -22.83 18.28 -2.60
N PRO A 22 -23.75 18.84 -3.41
CA PRO A 22 -24.47 20.08 -3.07
C PRO A 22 -25.21 20.06 -1.71
N PHE A 23 -25.55 18.87 -1.22
CA PHE A 23 -26.18 18.65 0.08
C PHE A 23 -25.17 18.40 1.22
N GLY A 24 -23.89 18.74 1.02
CA GLY A 24 -22.86 18.79 2.05
C GLY A 24 -22.11 17.47 2.33
N ARG A 25 -22.62 16.32 1.87
CA ARG A 25 -21.98 15.01 2.06
C ARG A 25 -20.85 14.74 1.06
N LEU A 26 -19.80 14.05 1.48
CA LEU A 26 -18.81 13.51 0.56
C LEU A 26 -19.41 12.33 -0.23
N GLN A 27 -19.03 12.21 -1.50
CA GLN A 27 -19.57 11.18 -2.38
C GLN A 27 -19.38 9.73 -1.87
N PRO A 28 -18.21 9.34 -1.31
CA PRO A 28 -18.05 8.03 -0.68
C PRO A 28 -19.02 7.80 0.49
N GLU A 29 -19.17 8.76 1.39
CA GLU A 29 -20.06 8.66 2.56
C GLU A 29 -21.52 8.51 2.10
N TYR A 30 -21.93 9.34 1.15
CA TYR A 30 -23.26 9.24 0.57
C TYR A 30 -23.51 7.86 -0.07
N LEU A 31 -22.56 7.37 -0.87
CA LEU A 31 -22.74 6.10 -1.59
C LEU A 31 -22.81 4.89 -0.64
N PHE A 32 -21.92 4.84 0.36
CA PHE A 32 -21.73 3.65 1.19
C PHE A 32 -22.44 3.72 2.55
N ALA A 33 -22.53 4.88 3.19
CA ALA A 33 -23.24 5.04 4.46
C ALA A 33 -24.73 5.34 4.24
N ASP A 34 -25.04 6.39 3.46
CA ASP A 34 -26.44 6.81 3.26
C ASP A 34 -27.19 5.87 2.28
N ARG A 35 -26.51 5.41 1.22
CA ARG A 35 -27.08 4.56 0.16
C ARG A 35 -26.64 3.09 0.20
N GLY A 36 -25.98 2.66 1.28
CA GLY A 36 -25.49 1.29 1.44
C GLY A 36 -26.60 0.23 1.35
N ALA A 37 -27.82 0.54 1.81
CA ALA A 37 -28.96 -0.37 1.71
C ALA A 37 -29.35 -0.68 0.26
N GLN A 38 -29.26 0.30 -0.64
CA GLN A 38 -29.52 0.14 -2.07
C GLN A 38 -28.44 -0.73 -2.72
N LEU A 39 -27.17 -0.54 -2.35
CA LEU A 39 -26.07 -1.38 -2.82
C LEU A 39 -26.26 -2.85 -2.39
N ARG A 40 -26.72 -3.06 -1.15
CA ARG A 40 -27.03 -4.40 -0.64
C ARG A 40 -28.32 -5.01 -1.20
N GLY A 41 -29.19 -4.22 -1.84
CA GLY A 41 -30.49 -4.67 -2.33
C GLY A 41 -30.44 -5.66 -3.50
N LEU A 42 -29.27 -5.96 -4.04
CA LEU A 42 -29.09 -6.96 -5.10
C LEU A 42 -29.35 -8.37 -4.57
N ASN A 43 -30.22 -9.13 -5.25
CA ASN A 43 -30.59 -10.49 -4.85
C ASN A 43 -29.51 -11.54 -5.23
N CYS A 44 -28.28 -11.33 -4.76
CA CYS A 44 -27.11 -12.20 -4.95
C CYS A 44 -26.00 -11.88 -3.94
N HIS A 45 -24.92 -12.67 -3.90
CA HIS A 45 -23.73 -12.29 -3.14
C HIS A 45 -22.97 -11.20 -3.87
N VAL A 46 -22.56 -10.15 -3.15
CA VAL A 46 -21.84 -9.03 -3.74
C VAL A 46 -20.61 -8.69 -2.90
N VAL A 47 -19.49 -8.42 -3.58
CA VAL A 47 -18.27 -7.88 -2.98
C VAL A 47 -18.01 -6.51 -3.61
N TYR A 48 -17.90 -5.49 -2.76
CA TYR A 48 -17.56 -4.13 -3.16
C TYR A 48 -16.14 -3.79 -2.71
N THR A 49 -15.34 -3.16 -3.59
CA THR A 49 -14.23 -2.34 -3.09
C THR A 49 -14.80 -1.02 -2.57
N ILE A 50 -14.23 -0.49 -1.49
CA ILE A 50 -14.70 0.78 -0.91
C ILE A 50 -13.51 1.70 -0.66
N PRO A 51 -13.68 3.04 -0.71
CA PRO A 51 -12.59 3.95 -0.45
C PRO A 51 -12.04 3.77 0.96
N LEU A 52 -10.72 3.65 1.09
CA LEU A 52 -10.08 3.42 2.39
C LEU A 52 -10.35 4.56 3.38
N SER A 53 -10.60 5.79 2.89
CA SER A 53 -11.01 6.94 3.71
C SER A 53 -12.25 6.67 4.57
N LEU A 54 -13.19 5.83 4.12
CA LEU A 54 -14.40 5.51 4.88
C LEU A 54 -14.09 4.80 6.20
N ARG A 55 -12.95 4.12 6.30
CA ARG A 55 -12.50 3.52 7.56
C ARG A 55 -12.04 4.55 8.59
N PHE A 56 -11.62 5.73 8.12
CA PHE A 56 -11.19 6.85 8.96
C PHE A 56 -12.29 7.90 9.14
N SER A 57 -13.42 7.75 8.44
CA SER A 57 -14.59 8.62 8.58
C SER A 57 -15.41 8.27 9.82
N ASN A 58 -16.07 9.29 10.38
CA ASN A 58 -17.02 9.13 11.47
C ASN A 58 -18.25 8.28 11.07
N ASP A 59 -18.52 8.14 9.77
CA ASP A 59 -19.60 7.31 9.25
C ASP A 59 -19.23 5.81 9.15
N PHE A 60 -18.01 5.41 9.56
CA PHE A 60 -17.58 4.01 9.48
C PHE A 60 -18.58 3.04 10.14
N GLY A 61 -19.10 3.39 11.32
CA GLY A 61 -20.11 2.57 12.00
C GLY A 61 -21.42 2.42 11.22
N MET A 62 -21.83 3.46 10.48
CA MET A 62 -23.00 3.36 9.60
C MET A 62 -22.70 2.44 8.41
N VAL A 63 -21.50 2.51 7.83
CA VAL A 63 -21.09 1.61 6.74
C VAL A 63 -21.16 0.15 7.21
N THR A 64 -20.56 -0.18 8.36
CA THR A 64 -20.56 -1.57 8.86
C THR A 64 -21.96 -2.08 9.18
N GLU A 65 -22.84 -1.23 9.72
CA GLU A 65 -24.25 -1.58 9.97
C GLU A 65 -25.01 -1.88 8.67
N ARG A 66 -24.86 -1.02 7.64
CA ARG A 66 -25.57 -1.20 6.35
C ARG A 66 -25.18 -2.50 5.65
N PHE A 67 -23.89 -2.82 5.66
CA PHE A 67 -23.35 -4.02 5.03
C PHE A 67 -23.38 -5.26 5.96
N MET A 68 -23.70 -5.08 7.25
CA MET A 68 -23.67 -6.11 8.31
C MET A 68 -22.33 -6.85 8.39
N SER A 69 -21.24 -6.17 8.05
CA SER A 69 -19.91 -6.76 8.05
C SER A 69 -18.85 -5.68 8.07
N ASP A 70 -17.77 -5.92 8.79
CA ASP A 70 -16.59 -5.07 8.70
C ASP A 70 -15.87 -5.28 7.36
N PRO A 71 -15.44 -4.20 6.69
CA PRO A 71 -14.62 -4.28 5.49
C PRO A 71 -13.36 -5.12 5.73
N LYS A 72 -13.02 -5.95 4.75
CA LYS A 72 -11.76 -6.69 4.77
C LYS A 72 -10.67 -5.81 4.16
N VAL A 73 -9.62 -5.56 4.94
CA VAL A 73 -8.48 -4.75 4.54
C VAL A 73 -7.35 -5.67 4.09
N LEU A 74 -6.73 -5.34 2.97
CA LEU A 74 -5.53 -6.00 2.49
C LEU A 74 -4.34 -5.09 2.84
N PRO A 75 -3.57 -5.39 3.90
CA PRO A 75 -2.48 -4.53 4.33
C PRO A 75 -1.27 -4.63 3.41
N MET A 76 -0.31 -3.73 3.61
CA MET A 76 1.00 -3.86 2.98
C MET A 76 1.71 -5.13 3.47
N VAL A 77 2.55 -5.71 2.62
CA VAL A 77 3.42 -6.84 3.02
C VAL A 77 4.51 -6.29 3.95
N PRO A 78 4.58 -6.65 5.24
CA PRO A 78 5.54 -6.01 6.14
C PRO A 78 6.98 -6.33 5.72
N VAL A 79 7.81 -5.30 5.55
CA VAL A 79 9.26 -5.43 5.32
C VAL A 79 10.05 -5.32 6.63
N GLN A 80 9.44 -4.69 7.62
CA GLN A 80 9.94 -4.54 8.98
C GLN A 80 8.78 -4.70 9.98
N LEU A 81 9.12 -5.00 11.23
CA LEU A 81 8.22 -5.02 12.37
C LEU A 81 8.10 -3.63 12.99
N ARG A 82 7.12 -3.44 13.89
CA ARG A 82 6.87 -2.16 14.57
C ARG A 82 8.09 -1.63 15.33
N ASN A 83 8.96 -2.52 15.82
CA ASN A 83 10.21 -2.19 16.51
C ASN A 83 11.39 -1.87 15.56
N GLY A 84 11.15 -1.87 14.24
CA GLY A 84 12.16 -1.61 13.21
C GLY A 84 13.01 -2.81 12.80
N SER A 85 12.84 -3.99 13.41
CA SER A 85 13.57 -5.19 12.96
C SER A 85 13.00 -5.71 11.64
N LYS A 86 13.84 -6.40 10.86
CA LYS A 86 13.44 -6.91 9.53
C LYS A 86 12.36 -7.99 9.66
N HIS A 87 11.33 -7.91 8.82
CA HIS A 87 10.29 -8.93 8.74
C HIS A 87 10.60 -9.92 7.61
N GLU A 88 11.39 -10.95 7.93
CA GLU A 88 11.87 -11.92 6.94
C GLU A 88 10.78 -12.67 6.16
N PRO A 89 9.63 -13.07 6.74
CA PRO A 89 8.56 -13.72 5.97
C PRO A 89 8.03 -12.82 4.84
N GLY A 90 7.81 -11.54 5.13
CA GLY A 90 7.37 -10.57 4.13
C GLY A 90 8.43 -10.31 3.08
N MET A 91 9.69 -10.16 3.49
CA MET A 91 10.82 -10.04 2.56
C MET A 91 10.93 -11.25 1.63
N ALA A 92 10.76 -12.47 2.13
CA ALA A 92 10.76 -13.68 1.32
C ALA A 92 9.63 -13.70 0.29
N LEU A 93 8.41 -13.28 0.67
CA LEU A 93 7.28 -13.18 -0.26
C LEU A 93 7.52 -12.14 -1.36
N LEU A 94 8.10 -10.99 -1.03
CA LEU A 94 8.42 -9.94 -2.01
C LEU A 94 9.52 -10.41 -2.99
N ARG A 95 10.57 -11.08 -2.50
CA ARG A 95 11.59 -11.71 -3.36
C ARG A 95 10.94 -12.69 -4.34
N GLN A 96 10.08 -13.58 -3.83
CA GLN A 96 9.38 -14.56 -4.68
C GLN A 96 8.48 -13.88 -5.71
N MET A 97 7.76 -12.82 -5.35
CA MET A 97 6.91 -12.07 -6.27
C MET A 97 7.69 -11.47 -7.44
N VAL A 98 8.92 -11.01 -7.19
CA VAL A 98 9.82 -10.50 -8.22
C VAL A 98 10.36 -11.65 -9.07
N LEU A 99 10.94 -12.68 -8.43
CA LEU A 99 11.61 -13.77 -9.14
C LEU A 99 10.65 -14.68 -9.91
N ALA A 100 9.40 -14.86 -9.44
CA ALA A 100 8.39 -15.64 -10.15
C ALA A 100 7.99 -15.03 -11.50
N ARG A 101 8.26 -13.74 -11.72
CA ARG A 101 8.05 -13.10 -13.03
C ARG A 101 9.16 -13.40 -14.01
N ALA A 102 10.39 -13.51 -13.53
CA ALA A 102 11.55 -13.85 -14.35
C ALA A 102 11.64 -15.37 -14.62
N PHE A 103 11.20 -16.17 -13.64
CA PHE A 103 11.32 -17.62 -13.64
C PHE A 103 10.01 -18.29 -13.21
N PRO A 104 8.93 -18.19 -14.01
CA PRO A 104 7.60 -18.69 -13.64
C PRO A 104 7.59 -20.21 -13.43
N ASP A 105 8.35 -20.95 -14.22
CA ASP A 105 8.37 -22.43 -14.23
C ASP A 105 9.29 -23.06 -13.18
N LEU A 106 10.07 -22.25 -12.44
CA LEU A 106 10.94 -22.74 -11.38
C LEU A 106 10.22 -22.76 -10.03
N GLU A 107 10.52 -23.77 -9.21
CA GLU A 107 10.03 -23.84 -7.83
C GLU A 107 10.62 -22.72 -6.96
N PRO A 108 9.95 -22.30 -5.86
CA PRO A 108 10.38 -21.16 -5.04
C PRO A 108 11.86 -21.18 -4.62
N ASN A 109 12.37 -22.34 -4.19
CA ASN A 109 13.77 -22.48 -3.77
C ASN A 109 14.75 -22.41 -4.95
N GLN A 110 14.35 -22.86 -6.14
CA GLN A 110 15.17 -22.78 -7.35
C GLN A 110 15.25 -21.34 -7.88
N ARG A 111 14.19 -20.55 -7.73
CA ARG A 111 14.20 -19.12 -8.09
C ARG A 111 15.27 -18.34 -7.31
N LEU A 112 15.45 -18.65 -6.02
CA LEU A 112 16.42 -17.97 -5.17
C LEU A 112 17.87 -18.20 -5.62
N THR A 113 18.19 -19.35 -6.21
CA THR A 113 19.54 -19.62 -6.74
C THR A 113 19.83 -18.86 -8.04
N LYS A 114 18.83 -18.22 -8.63
CA LYS A 114 18.91 -17.45 -9.88
C LYS A 114 18.87 -15.93 -9.67
N ILE A 115 18.95 -15.46 -8.42
CA ILE A 115 18.95 -14.02 -8.13
C ILE A 115 20.04 -13.28 -8.92
N THR A 116 21.25 -13.82 -8.95
CA THR A 116 22.40 -13.19 -9.63
C THR A 116 22.31 -13.18 -11.16
N ALA A 117 21.32 -13.87 -11.74
CA ALA A 117 21.02 -13.74 -13.17
C ALA A 117 20.23 -12.47 -13.49
N ILE A 118 19.54 -11.89 -12.49
CA ILE A 118 18.70 -10.70 -12.65
C ILE A 118 19.28 -9.48 -11.91
N PHE A 119 19.90 -9.68 -10.76
CA PHE A 119 20.44 -8.62 -9.89
C PHE A 119 21.95 -8.84 -9.67
N ASP A 120 22.72 -7.78 -9.44
CA ASP A 120 24.16 -7.90 -9.15
C ASP A 120 24.42 -8.67 -7.84
N SER A 121 23.53 -8.56 -6.86
CA SER A 121 23.57 -9.34 -5.63
C SER A 121 22.17 -9.57 -5.02
N ALA A 122 22.10 -10.43 -3.99
CA ALA A 122 20.87 -10.66 -3.24
C ALA A 122 20.46 -9.45 -2.39
N GLU A 123 21.44 -8.72 -1.88
CA GLU A 123 21.26 -7.48 -1.13
C GLU A 123 20.57 -6.41 -1.98
N THR A 124 20.82 -6.38 -3.29
CA THR A 124 20.17 -5.42 -4.18
C THR A 124 18.69 -5.71 -4.38
N LEU A 125 18.31 -6.99 -4.51
CA LEU A 125 16.90 -7.39 -4.50
C LEU A 125 16.24 -7.07 -3.15
N ASP A 126 16.94 -7.35 -2.04
CA ASP A 126 16.48 -7.00 -0.69
C ASP A 126 16.26 -5.49 -0.56
N ARG A 127 17.18 -4.68 -1.10
CA ARG A 127 17.11 -3.23 -1.07
C ARG A 127 15.88 -2.72 -1.81
N LEU A 128 15.59 -3.25 -3.00
CA LEU A 128 14.36 -2.93 -3.74
C LEU A 128 13.10 -3.31 -2.92
N CYS A 129 13.09 -4.49 -2.32
CA CYS A 129 11.97 -4.95 -1.49
C CYS A 129 11.76 -4.03 -0.28
N GLY A 130 12.82 -3.73 0.47
CA GLY A 130 12.76 -2.83 1.63
C GLY A 130 12.33 -1.42 1.26
N ALA A 131 12.92 -0.83 0.21
CA ALA A 131 12.56 0.52 -0.26
C ALA A 131 11.09 0.62 -0.69
N SER A 132 10.49 -0.47 -1.17
CA SER A 132 9.07 -0.47 -1.55
C SER A 132 8.11 -0.34 -0.35
N GLY A 133 8.56 -0.60 0.88
CA GLY A 133 7.70 -0.69 2.06
C GLY A 133 6.63 -1.78 1.95
N GLY A 134 6.85 -2.79 1.11
CA GLY A 134 5.83 -3.82 0.84
C GLY A 134 4.68 -3.37 -0.04
N HIS A 135 4.72 -2.15 -0.56
CA HIS A 135 3.70 -1.65 -1.49
C HIS A 135 3.93 -2.24 -2.88
N VAL A 136 3.27 -3.36 -3.15
CA VAL A 136 3.42 -4.22 -4.34
C VAL A 136 3.40 -3.43 -5.66
N ARG A 137 2.46 -2.49 -5.83
CA ARG A 137 2.39 -1.68 -7.05
C ARG A 137 3.63 -0.80 -7.24
N ASN A 138 4.18 -0.26 -6.15
CA ASN A 138 5.38 0.57 -6.21
C ASN A 138 6.61 -0.29 -6.46
N LEU A 139 6.72 -1.45 -5.82
CA LEU A 139 7.77 -2.44 -6.07
C LEU A 139 7.87 -2.77 -7.56
N LEU A 140 6.75 -3.15 -8.19
CA LEU A 140 6.72 -3.54 -9.59
C LEU A 140 6.96 -2.37 -10.54
N ARG A 141 6.47 -1.17 -10.18
CA ARG A 141 6.75 0.06 -10.93
C ARG A 141 8.25 0.36 -10.93
N PHE A 142 8.90 0.35 -9.76
CA PHE A 142 10.34 0.56 -9.62
C PHE A 142 11.13 -0.48 -10.39
N LEU A 143 10.78 -1.76 -10.26
CA LEU A 143 11.43 -2.84 -11.01
C LEU A 143 11.34 -2.61 -12.51
N ARG A 144 10.16 -2.27 -13.02
CA ARG A 144 9.96 -1.98 -14.45
C ARG A 144 10.82 -0.79 -14.90
N GLU A 145 10.76 0.31 -14.19
CA GLU A 145 11.56 1.51 -14.51
C GLU A 145 13.06 1.20 -14.49
N TRP A 146 13.52 0.40 -13.51
CA TRP A 146 14.91 0.02 -13.36
C TRP A 146 15.41 -0.87 -14.50
N ILE A 147 14.60 -1.85 -14.93
CA ILE A 147 14.90 -2.67 -16.11
C ILE A 147 15.05 -1.80 -17.37
N MET A 148 14.16 -0.81 -17.54
CA MET A 148 14.21 0.10 -18.69
C MET A 148 15.42 1.02 -18.67
N GLU A 149 15.78 1.54 -17.48
CA GLU A 149 16.93 2.44 -17.29
C GLU A 149 18.27 1.71 -17.46
N GLU A 150 18.41 0.52 -16.87
CA GLU A 150 19.64 -0.27 -16.94
C GLU A 150 19.84 -0.88 -18.35
N GLY A 151 18.76 -1.34 -18.99
CA GLY A 151 18.78 -1.89 -20.35
C GLY A 151 19.50 -3.24 -20.51
N LYS A 152 20.08 -3.79 -19.44
CA LYS A 152 20.76 -5.09 -19.42
C LYS A 152 20.63 -5.76 -18.05
N LEU A 153 20.94 -7.04 -18.00
CA LEU A 153 21.07 -7.81 -16.77
C LEU A 153 22.56 -8.17 -16.53
N PRO A 154 22.98 -8.33 -15.27
CA PRO A 154 22.22 -8.09 -14.04
C PRO A 154 21.97 -6.60 -13.76
N LEU A 155 20.86 -6.29 -13.09
CA LEU A 155 20.48 -4.96 -12.63
C LEU A 155 21.40 -4.50 -11.49
N SER A 156 21.94 -3.29 -11.58
CA SER A 156 22.96 -2.80 -10.66
C SER A 156 22.38 -2.00 -9.48
N SER A 157 22.94 -2.23 -8.29
CA SER A 157 22.66 -1.46 -7.08
C SER A 157 22.83 0.05 -7.26
N HIS A 158 23.81 0.48 -8.06
CA HIS A 158 24.03 1.89 -8.37
C HIS A 158 22.82 2.56 -9.02
N VAL A 159 22.20 1.93 -10.01
CA VAL A 159 21.01 2.48 -10.70
C VAL A 159 19.81 2.49 -9.75
N LEU A 160 19.61 1.43 -8.97
CA LEU A 160 18.55 1.37 -7.96
C LEU A 160 18.64 2.53 -6.95
N GLU A 161 19.83 2.77 -6.39
CA GLU A 161 20.03 3.87 -5.43
C GLU A 161 19.79 5.24 -6.08
N SER A 162 20.19 5.43 -7.34
CA SER A 162 19.89 6.66 -8.08
C SER A 162 18.38 6.90 -8.19
N MET A 163 17.62 5.86 -8.55
CA MET A 163 16.17 5.94 -8.66
C MET A 163 15.49 6.19 -7.31
N ILE A 164 15.95 5.54 -6.24
CA ILE A 164 15.43 5.77 -4.87
C ILE A 164 15.68 7.22 -4.46
N ARG A 165 16.89 7.76 -4.67
CA ARG A 165 17.19 9.17 -4.39
C ARG A 165 16.31 10.13 -5.19
N ALA A 166 16.12 9.87 -6.48
CA ALA A 166 15.27 10.70 -7.33
C ALA A 166 13.81 10.68 -6.87
N GLN A 167 13.28 9.52 -6.47
CA GLN A 167 11.93 9.43 -5.92
C GLN A 167 11.83 10.16 -4.58
N ARG A 168 12.82 10.00 -3.68
CA ARG A 168 12.85 10.70 -2.39
C ARG A 168 12.80 12.21 -2.59
N HIS A 169 13.62 12.73 -3.50
CA HIS A 169 13.63 14.17 -3.80
C HIS A 169 12.25 14.67 -4.27
N LYS A 170 11.58 13.92 -5.15
CA LYS A 170 10.21 14.26 -5.60
C LYS A 170 9.20 14.26 -4.46
N LEU A 171 9.28 13.30 -3.53
CA LEU A 171 8.38 13.24 -2.39
C LEU A 171 8.62 14.41 -1.43
N VAL A 172 9.88 14.69 -1.09
CA VAL A 172 10.27 15.79 -0.19
C VAL A 172 9.74 17.14 -0.68
N LEU A 173 9.81 17.41 -1.99
CA LEU A 173 9.31 18.66 -2.57
C LEU A 173 7.81 18.89 -2.41
N ALA A 174 7.02 17.83 -2.21
CA ALA A 174 5.58 17.91 -2.10
C ALA A 174 5.07 18.05 -0.65
N ILE A 175 5.98 17.95 0.33
CA ILE A 175 5.63 17.88 1.75
C ILE A 175 5.78 19.26 2.39
N THR A 176 4.76 19.70 3.12
CA THR A 176 4.78 20.97 3.88
C THR A 176 5.36 20.78 5.29
N ASP A 177 5.68 21.89 5.97
CA ASP A 177 6.30 21.85 7.30
C ASP A 177 5.40 21.17 8.36
N ASP A 178 4.09 21.40 8.31
CA ASP A 178 3.10 20.76 9.17
C ASP A 178 2.93 19.26 8.87
N GLU A 179 3.05 18.87 7.60
CA GLU A 179 3.06 17.46 7.20
C GLU A 179 4.33 16.74 7.69
N TRP A 180 5.49 17.42 7.71
CA TRP A 180 6.70 16.88 8.33
C TRP A 180 6.54 16.62 9.83
N ASP A 181 5.86 17.51 10.55
CA ASP A 181 5.53 17.28 11.96
C ASP A 181 4.62 16.07 12.16
N LEU A 182 3.66 15.87 11.27
CA LEU A 182 2.82 14.66 11.28
C LEU A 182 3.65 13.40 11.01
N LEU A 183 4.57 13.43 10.04
CA LEU A 183 5.44 12.30 9.74
C LEU A 183 6.36 11.93 10.92
N ARG A 184 6.90 12.93 11.63
CA ARG A 184 7.68 12.69 12.87
C ARG A 184 6.82 12.04 13.96
N LYS A 185 5.57 12.47 14.13
CA LYS A 185 4.63 11.83 15.07
C LYS A 185 4.36 10.38 14.67
N VAL A 186 4.10 10.10 13.39
CA VAL A 186 3.90 8.72 12.91
C VAL A 186 5.15 7.86 13.13
N ALA A 187 6.34 8.36 12.81
CA ALA A 187 7.58 7.61 12.99
C ALA A 187 7.80 7.17 14.45
N LYS A 188 7.38 8.01 15.40
CA LYS A 188 7.47 7.75 16.85
C LYS A 188 6.32 6.87 17.36
N ASP A 189 5.09 7.26 17.07
CA ASP A 189 3.90 6.70 17.72
C ASP A 189 3.31 5.50 16.95
N LYS A 190 3.74 5.31 15.69
CA LYS A 190 3.29 4.25 14.77
C LYS A 190 1.77 4.23 14.54
N LYS A 191 1.14 5.40 14.62
CA LYS A 191 -0.32 5.60 14.55
C LYS A 191 -0.69 6.74 13.61
N VAL A 192 -1.81 6.58 12.90
CA VAL A 192 -2.50 7.63 12.17
C VAL A 192 -3.94 7.67 12.67
N THR A 193 -4.48 8.86 12.93
CA THR A 193 -5.84 9.05 13.45
C THR A 193 -6.60 10.10 12.65
N GLY A 194 -7.92 9.93 12.57
CA GLY A 194 -8.83 10.84 11.87
C GLY A 194 -8.75 10.81 10.34
N ASP A 195 -9.73 11.44 9.68
CA ASP A 195 -9.79 11.53 8.21
C ASP A 195 -8.70 12.46 7.67
N ASP A 196 -8.39 13.58 8.33
CA ASP A 196 -7.33 14.50 7.88
C ASP A 196 -5.96 13.80 7.81
N GLY A 197 -5.62 13.01 8.84
CA GLY A 197 -4.40 12.20 8.85
C GLY A 197 -4.36 11.18 7.71
N TYR A 198 -5.51 10.60 7.34
CA TYR A 198 -5.62 9.72 6.18
C TYR A 198 -5.40 10.49 4.86
N GLN A 199 -6.11 11.60 4.65
CA GLN A 199 -6.06 12.37 3.40
C GLN A 199 -4.66 12.91 3.12
N ILE A 200 -3.95 13.31 4.17
CA ILE A 200 -2.61 13.87 4.06
C ILE A 200 -1.57 12.75 3.89
N LEU A 201 -1.54 11.77 4.80
CA LEU A 201 -0.39 10.87 4.92
C LEU A 201 -0.54 9.59 4.11
N ILE A 202 -1.71 8.94 4.18
CA ILE A 202 -1.94 7.62 3.58
C ILE A 202 -2.27 7.77 2.09
N ARG A 203 -3.15 8.71 1.74
CA ARG A 203 -3.55 8.96 0.34
C ARG A 203 -2.35 9.41 -0.51
N SER A 204 -1.49 10.27 0.03
CA SER A 204 -0.23 10.72 -0.60
C SER A 204 0.88 9.66 -0.58
N ARG A 205 0.65 8.51 0.09
CA ARG A 205 1.60 7.39 0.23
C ARG A 205 2.90 7.78 0.93
N PHE A 206 2.82 8.77 1.83
CA PHE A 206 3.91 9.11 2.73
C PHE A 206 3.97 8.14 3.91
N VAL A 207 2.84 7.53 4.26
CA VAL A 207 2.69 6.53 5.31
C VAL A 207 1.97 5.30 4.76
N TYR A 208 2.39 4.12 5.22
CA TYR A 208 1.77 2.85 4.90
C TYR A 208 1.14 2.21 6.15
N GLU A 209 0.02 1.52 5.93
CA GLU A 209 -0.64 0.69 6.95
C GLU A 209 -0.16 -0.76 6.84
N TYR A 210 0.25 -1.31 7.98
CA TYR A 210 0.65 -2.69 8.18
C TYR A 210 -0.20 -3.31 9.29
N TYR A 211 -0.16 -4.63 9.38
CA TYR A 211 -0.81 -5.37 10.46
C TYR A 211 0.22 -6.29 11.10
N ASP A 212 0.23 -6.31 12.43
CA ASP A 212 0.80 -7.42 13.20
C ASP A 212 -0.35 -8.32 13.71
N GLN A 213 -0.03 -9.31 14.55
CA GLN A 213 -1.04 -10.21 15.12
C GLN A 213 -1.96 -9.51 16.14
N GLU A 214 -1.64 -8.27 16.53
CA GLU A 214 -2.24 -7.59 17.67
C GLU A 214 -3.07 -6.36 17.23
N GLU A 215 -2.68 -5.59 16.22
CA GLU A 215 -3.40 -4.38 15.76
C GLU A 215 -2.85 -3.82 14.43
N PRO A 216 -3.59 -2.95 13.71
CA PRO A 216 -3.01 -2.15 12.64
C PRO A 216 -1.94 -1.21 13.18
N TRP A 217 -0.92 -0.94 12.38
CA TRP A 217 0.12 0.03 12.68
C TRP A 217 0.59 0.74 11.43
N PHE A 218 1.20 1.89 11.62
CA PHE A 218 1.56 2.78 10.52
C PHE A 218 3.04 3.09 10.57
N ASP A 219 3.65 3.15 9.39
CA ASP A 219 5.03 3.61 9.28
C ASP A 219 5.24 4.50 8.06
N VAL A 220 6.24 5.36 8.19
CA VAL A 220 6.67 6.23 7.10
C VAL A 220 7.17 5.37 5.94
N ASN A 221 6.83 5.77 4.73
CA ASN A 221 7.34 5.18 3.50
C ASN A 221 8.88 5.10 3.56
N PRO A 222 9.50 3.92 3.40
CA PRO A 222 10.94 3.76 3.61
C PRO A 222 11.82 4.69 2.75
N ILE A 223 11.38 5.02 1.53
CA ILE A 223 12.10 5.99 0.68
C ILE A 223 12.13 7.37 1.34
N LEU A 224 11.05 7.76 2.00
CA LEU A 224 10.93 9.04 2.70
C LEU A 224 11.61 9.00 4.08
N ALA A 225 11.62 7.86 4.76
CA ALA A 225 12.28 7.69 6.05
C ALA A 225 13.80 7.96 6.00
N GLU A 226 14.41 7.88 4.81
CA GLU A 226 15.81 8.25 4.58
C GLU A 226 16.04 9.76 4.38
N ALA A 227 14.98 10.59 4.41
CA ALA A 227 15.08 12.04 4.27
C ALA A 227 15.71 12.67 5.53
N LYS A 228 16.41 13.78 5.36
CA LYS A 228 17.18 14.44 6.44
C LYS A 228 16.26 15.00 7.52
N GLU A 229 15.05 15.39 7.12
CA GLU A 229 13.98 15.97 7.92
C GLU A 229 13.43 15.01 8.99
N LEU A 230 13.69 13.70 8.82
CA LEU A 230 13.31 12.62 9.75
C LEU A 230 14.50 12.01 10.49
N GLN A 231 15.73 12.47 10.21
CA GLN A 231 16.90 12.02 10.96
C GLN A 231 16.98 12.80 12.29
N PRO A 232 17.44 12.15 13.39
CA PRO A 232 17.63 12.81 14.68
C PRO A 232 18.64 13.96 14.63
#